data_AF-A0A239R2R7-F1
#
_entry.id   AF-A0A239R2R7-F1
#
_cell.length_a   1.000
_cell.length_b   1.000
_cell.length_c   1.000
_cell.angle_alpha   90.00
_cell.angle_beta   90.00
_cell.angle_gamma   90.00
#
_symmetry.space_group_name_H-M   'P 1'
#
loop_
_entity.id
_entity.type
_entity.pdbx_description
1 polymer ?
#
loop_
_entity_poly.entity_id
_entity_poly.type
_entity_poly.pdbx_seq_one_letter_code
_entity_poly.pdbx_strand_id
1 'polypeptide(L)'
;MKENKDNKKQKLRERKPNWQETAASVEDIQQFLSERVLLRFNVITQHVEYHELSDYGKETDEGYQRLSDRVVNTLWTEMAQKQTVRIQDMQRVIDSDFVPSYNPFQYYLQQLERKERWNGAVDHIML
;
A
#
# COMPACT_ATOMS: atom_id res chain seq x y z
N MET A 1 29.43 59.97 -17.61
CA MET A 1 28.36 59.29 -16.84
C MET A 1 28.65 57.80 -16.90
N LYS A 2 29.19 57.20 -15.82
CA LYS A 2 29.56 55.78 -15.77
C LYS A 2 28.33 54.99 -15.35
N GLU A 3 27.78 54.24 -16.28
CA GLU A 3 26.61 53.41 -16.08
C GLU A 3 26.93 52.27 -15.10
N ASN A 4 26.06 52.13 -14.11
CA ASN A 4 26.25 51.39 -12.87
C ASN A 4 26.25 49.88 -13.15
N LYS A 5 27.43 49.25 -13.22
CA LYS A 5 27.60 47.80 -13.44
C LYS A 5 27.02 46.94 -12.30
N ASP A 6 26.67 47.55 -11.17
CA ASP A 6 26.15 46.86 -10.00
C ASP A 6 24.67 46.45 -10.14
N ASN A 7 23.90 47.12 -11.02
CA ASN A 7 22.49 46.78 -11.25
C ASN A 7 22.29 45.52 -12.12
N LYS A 8 23.35 45.02 -12.78
CA LYS A 8 23.28 43.79 -13.59
C LYS A 8 23.42 42.50 -12.77
N LYS A 9 23.97 42.58 -11.55
CA LYS A 9 24.16 41.40 -10.69
C LYS A 9 22.90 40.98 -9.91
N GLN A 10 21.93 41.88 -9.77
CA GLN A 10 20.67 41.58 -9.07
C GLN A 10 19.61 40.88 -9.94
N LYS A 11 19.80 40.80 -11.26
CA LYS A 11 18.77 40.30 -12.21
C LYS A 11 18.95 38.86 -12.68
N LEU A 12 19.79 38.05 -12.02
CA LEU A 12 20.11 36.66 -12.41
C LEU A 12 20.05 35.67 -11.23
N ARG A 13 19.15 35.92 -10.28
CA ARG A 13 18.72 34.89 -9.32
C ARG A 13 17.21 34.76 -9.36
N GLU A 14 16.67 34.58 -10.57
CA GLU A 14 15.47 33.77 -10.69
C GLU A 14 15.82 32.42 -10.07
N ARG A 15 15.32 32.19 -8.85
CA ARG A 15 15.38 30.89 -8.21
C ARG A 15 14.71 29.95 -9.19
N LYS A 16 15.51 29.06 -9.81
CA LYS A 16 14.98 27.95 -10.60
C LYS A 16 13.84 27.33 -9.78
N PRO A 17 12.68 27.02 -10.38
CA PRO A 17 11.68 26.23 -9.67
C PRO A 17 12.41 25.03 -9.07
N ASN A 18 12.24 24.85 -7.75
CA ASN A 18 12.94 23.83 -7.01
C ASN A 18 12.55 22.49 -7.64
N TRP A 19 13.45 21.87 -8.40
CA TRP A 19 13.21 20.62 -9.15
C TRP A 19 12.95 19.42 -8.25
N GLN A 20 12.90 19.63 -6.93
CA GLN A 20 12.18 18.77 -6.01
C GLN A 20 10.69 18.87 -6.34
N GLU A 21 10.25 18.12 -7.36
CA GLU A 21 8.94 17.48 -7.29
C GLU A 21 8.80 16.97 -5.85
N THR A 22 7.88 17.56 -5.11
CA THR A 22 7.69 17.29 -3.69
C THR A 22 7.55 15.79 -3.52
N ALA A 23 8.50 15.19 -2.79
CA ALA A 23 8.47 13.77 -2.50
C ALA A 23 7.11 13.41 -1.91
N ALA A 24 6.63 12.20 -2.23
CA ALA A 24 5.37 11.69 -1.73
C ALA A 24 5.29 11.83 -0.21
N SER A 25 4.18 12.41 0.24
CA SER A 25 3.82 12.43 1.66
C SER A 25 3.39 11.03 2.12
N VAL A 26 3.23 10.85 3.43
CA VAL A 26 2.72 9.58 3.99
C VAL A 26 1.31 9.33 3.47
N GLU A 27 0.49 10.37 3.40
CA GLU A 27 -0.87 10.34 2.90
C GLU A 27 -0.93 9.93 1.42
N ASP A 28 -0.02 10.46 0.58
CA ASP A 28 0.07 10.07 -0.84
C ASP A 28 0.36 8.57 -1.00
N ILE A 29 1.27 8.03 -0.17
CA ILE A 29 1.64 6.61 -0.17
C ILE A 29 0.45 5.76 0.28
N GLN A 30 -0.22 6.16 1.37
CA GLN A 30 -1.40 5.44 1.89
C GLN A 30 -2.52 5.40 0.85
N GLN A 31 -2.81 6.54 0.21
CA GLN A 31 -3.82 6.61 -0.84
C GLN A 31 -3.47 5.68 -2.00
N PHE A 32 -2.24 5.77 -2.53
CA PHE A 32 -1.77 4.91 -3.61
C PHE A 32 -1.92 3.41 -3.27
N LEU A 33 -1.49 3.00 -2.08
CA LEU A 33 -1.59 1.60 -1.66
C LEU A 33 -3.05 1.15 -1.58
N SER A 34 -3.93 1.97 -0.98
CA SER A 34 -5.35 1.65 -0.81
C SER A 34 -6.14 1.50 -2.11
N GLU A 35 -5.69 2.18 -3.17
CA GLU A 35 -6.30 2.10 -4.51
C GLU A 35 -5.83 0.85 -5.26
N ARG A 36 -4.64 0.32 -4.94
CA ARG A 36 -4.00 -0.74 -5.72
C ARG A 36 -4.11 -2.12 -5.09
N VAL A 37 -4.02 -2.19 -3.76
CA VAL A 37 -3.97 -3.45 -3.01
C VAL A 37 -4.73 -3.35 -1.68
N LEU A 38 -5.32 -4.46 -1.27
CA LEU A 38 -5.74 -4.64 0.12
C LEU A 38 -4.58 -5.22 0.91
N LEU A 39 -4.29 -4.66 2.07
CA LEU A 39 -3.21 -5.11 2.95
C LEU A 39 -3.78 -5.61 4.27
N ARG A 40 -3.14 -6.65 4.82
CA ARG A 40 -3.41 -7.11 6.19
C ARG A 40 -2.16 -7.69 6.82
N PHE A 41 -2.01 -7.52 8.13
CA PHE A 41 -0.91 -8.10 8.88
C PHE A 41 -1.38 -9.41 9.53
N ASN A 42 -0.89 -10.55 9.06
CA ASN A 42 -1.28 -11.84 9.62
C ASN A 42 -0.54 -12.08 10.94
N VAL A 43 -1.27 -11.99 12.06
CA VAL A 43 -0.69 -12.09 13.41
C VAL A 43 -0.20 -13.50 13.77
N ILE A 44 -0.56 -14.52 12.97
CA ILE A 44 -0.12 -15.90 13.19
C ILE A 44 1.18 -16.16 12.45
N THR A 45 1.30 -15.69 11.21
CA THR A 45 2.51 -15.87 10.40
C THR A 45 3.53 -14.75 10.59
N GLN A 46 3.13 -13.63 11.21
CA GLN A 46 3.93 -12.41 11.41
C GLN A 46 4.39 -11.74 10.12
N HIS A 47 3.63 -11.91 9.03
CA HIS A 47 3.91 -11.27 7.74
C HIS A 47 2.74 -10.41 7.28
N VAL A 48 3.05 -9.37 6.52
CA VAL A 48 2.05 -8.64 5.74
C VAL A 48 1.63 -9.52 4.54
N GLU A 49 0.33 -9.55 4.30
CA GLU A 49 -0.29 -10.17 3.14
C GLU A 49 -0.98 -9.09 2.32
N TYR A 50 -1.09 -9.34 1.01
CA TYR A 50 -1.75 -8.43 0.08
C TYR A 50 -2.73 -9.18 -0.83
N HIS A 51 -3.69 -8.44 -1.34
CA HIS A 51 -4.62 -8.86 -2.38
C HIS A 51 -4.67 -7.77 -3.45
N GLU A 52 -4.50 -8.13 -4.72
CA GLU A 52 -4.60 -7.15 -5.80
C GLU A 52 -6.05 -6.71 -6.02
N LEU A 53 -6.23 -5.41 -6.25
CA LEU A 53 -7.48 -4.86 -6.77
C LEU A 53 -7.39 -4.79 -8.29
N SER A 54 -8.42 -5.31 -8.95
CA SER A 54 -8.61 -5.13 -10.39
C SER A 54 -8.95 -3.67 -10.71
N ASP A 55 -8.86 -3.30 -12.00
CA ASP A 55 -9.18 -1.95 -12.51
C ASP A 55 -10.60 -1.46 -12.18
N TYR A 56 -11.49 -2.34 -11.71
CA TYR A 56 -12.85 -2.04 -11.28
C TYR A 56 -13.02 -1.97 -9.75
N GLY A 57 -11.92 -1.93 -8.99
CA GLY A 57 -11.93 -1.90 -7.53
C GLY A 57 -12.43 -3.19 -6.88
N LYS A 58 -12.44 -4.31 -7.63
CA LYS A 58 -12.82 -5.63 -7.12
C LYS A 58 -11.56 -6.45 -6.84
N GLU A 59 -11.58 -7.20 -5.74
CA GLU A 59 -10.63 -8.28 -5.46
C GLU A 59 -10.58 -9.23 -6.67
N THR A 60 -9.37 -9.59 -7.10
CA THR A 60 -9.16 -10.66 -8.08
C THR A 60 -9.59 -12.03 -7.51
N ASP A 61 -9.65 -13.08 -8.33
CA ASP A 61 -9.92 -14.44 -7.82
C ASP A 61 -8.73 -15.01 -7.01
N GLU A 62 -7.59 -14.33 -7.04
CA GLU A 62 -6.39 -14.70 -6.31
C GLU A 62 -6.48 -14.23 -4.87
N GLY A 63 -6.78 -15.12 -3.93
CA GLY A 63 -6.81 -14.78 -2.50
C GLY A 63 -5.49 -14.21 -1.97
N TYR A 64 -5.52 -13.68 -0.74
CA TYR A 64 -4.37 -13.05 -0.10
C TYR A 64 -3.07 -13.86 -0.17
N GLN A 65 -1.99 -13.20 -0.59
CA GLN A 65 -0.65 -13.76 -0.72
C GLN A 65 0.33 -13.00 0.19
N ARG A 66 1.46 -13.63 0.52
CA ARG A 66 2.52 -12.95 1.30
C ARG A 66 3.08 -11.77 0.51
N LEU A 67 3.14 -10.60 1.14
CA LEU A 67 3.79 -9.44 0.58
C LEU A 67 5.31 -9.65 0.62
N SER A 68 5.93 -9.75 -0.57
CA SER A 68 7.37 -9.91 -0.72
C SER A 68 8.03 -8.61 -1.15
N ASP A 69 9.34 -8.48 -0.92
CA ASP A 69 10.11 -7.32 -1.37
C ASP A 69 9.96 -7.07 -2.87
N ARG A 70 9.82 -8.14 -3.67
CA ARG A 70 9.57 -8.03 -5.11
C ARG A 70 8.25 -7.30 -5.40
N VAL A 71 7.19 -7.60 -4.64
CA VAL A 71 5.89 -6.93 -4.80
C VAL A 71 5.99 -5.47 -4.33
N VAL A 72 6.66 -5.20 -3.21
CA VAL A 72 6.90 -3.83 -2.73
C VAL A 72 7.68 -3.00 -3.76
N ASN A 73 8.70 -3.59 -4.39
CA ASN A 73 9.45 -2.94 -5.48
C ASN A 73 8.58 -2.64 -6.70
N THR A 74 7.64 -3.52 -7.04
CA THR A 74 6.66 -3.27 -8.12
C THR A 74 5.77 -2.09 -7.77
N LEU A 75 5.18 -2.07 -6.57
CA LEU A 75 4.33 -0.97 -6.09
C LEU A 75 5.09 0.36 -6.07
N TRP A 76 6.33 0.34 -5.58
CA TRP A 76 7.21 1.50 -5.61
C TRP A 76 7.46 1.99 -7.04
N THR A 77 7.73 1.08 -7.98
CA THR A 77 7.98 1.44 -9.39
C THR A 77 6.75 2.05 -10.04
N GLU A 78 5.55 1.51 -9.77
CA GLU A 78 4.28 2.04 -10.26
C GLU A 78 4.02 3.45 -9.72
N MET A 79 4.22 3.68 -8.42
CA MET A 79 4.05 5.01 -7.82
C MET A 79 5.08 6.02 -8.34
N ALA A 80 6.35 5.58 -8.49
CA ALA A 80 7.46 6.41 -8.94
C ALA A 80 7.28 6.95 -10.38
N GLN A 81 6.40 6.36 -11.18
CA GLN A 81 6.04 6.90 -12.50
C GLN A 81 5.23 8.21 -12.41
N LYS A 82 4.55 8.45 -11.28
CA LYS A 82 3.67 9.62 -11.08
C LYS A 82 4.24 10.62 -10.09
N GLN A 83 4.93 10.15 -9.05
CA GLN A 83 5.47 11.00 -7.99
C GLN A 83 6.74 10.39 -7.40
N THR A 84 7.74 11.22 -7.13
CA THR A 84 8.98 10.77 -6.48
C THR A 84 8.68 10.22 -5.08
N VAL A 85 8.98 8.94 -4.83
CA VAL A 85 8.78 8.27 -3.54
C VAL A 85 10.04 7.55 -3.10
N ARG A 86 10.36 7.58 -1.81
CA ARG A 86 11.44 6.76 -1.25
C ARG A 86 10.88 5.42 -0.81
N ILE A 87 11.56 4.33 -1.18
CA ILE A 87 11.12 2.99 -0.81
C ILE A 87 11.02 2.77 0.71
N GLN A 88 11.90 3.43 1.49
CA GLN A 88 11.87 3.35 2.96
C GLN A 88 10.59 3.96 3.54
N ASP A 89 10.07 5.03 2.93
CA ASP A 89 8.84 5.66 3.39
C ASP A 89 7.64 4.74 3.08
N MET A 90 7.64 4.07 1.92
CA MET A 90 6.64 3.04 1.59
C MET A 90 6.69 1.84 2.55
N GLN A 91 7.88 1.31 2.85
CA GLN A 91 8.05 0.22 3.82
C GLN A 91 7.56 0.61 5.21
N ARG A 92 7.87 1.81 5.68
CA ARG A 92 7.37 2.31 6.98
C ARG A 92 5.86 2.40 7.04
N VAL A 93 5.21 2.80 5.94
CA VAL A 93 3.74 2.80 5.87
C VAL A 93 3.19 1.39 5.94
N ILE A 94 3.78 0.44 5.20
CA ILE A 94 3.38 -0.98 5.21
C ILE A 94 3.58 -1.62 6.59
N ASP A 95 4.66 -1.28 7.30
CA ASP A 95 4.98 -1.84 8.61
C ASP A 95 4.25 -1.13 9.77
N SER A 96 3.43 -0.13 9.48
CA SER A 96 2.68 0.66 10.48
C SER A 96 1.24 0.17 10.66
N ASP A 97 0.55 0.76 11.63
CA ASP A 97 -0.89 0.51 11.89
C ASP A 97 -1.82 0.89 10.72
N PHE A 98 -1.28 1.49 9.64
CA PHE A 98 -1.98 1.58 8.37
C PHE A 98 -2.42 0.20 7.85
N VAL A 99 -1.61 -0.84 8.06
CA VAL A 99 -1.96 -2.21 7.70
C VAL A 99 -2.69 -2.88 8.87
N PRO A 100 -3.99 -3.18 8.73
CA PRO A 100 -4.77 -3.73 9.83
C PRO A 100 -4.32 -5.14 10.19
N SER A 101 -4.30 -5.43 11.49
CA SER A 101 -4.05 -6.79 11.99
C SER A 101 -5.17 -7.76 11.58
N TYR A 102 -4.78 -8.97 11.20
CA TYR A 102 -5.65 -10.04 10.75
C TYR A 102 -5.30 -11.34 11.48
N ASN A 103 -6.31 -11.93 12.12
CA ASN A 103 -6.21 -13.23 12.74
C ASN A 103 -7.02 -14.27 11.93
N PRO A 104 -6.35 -15.16 11.18
CA PRO A 104 -7.04 -16.15 10.33
C PRO A 104 -7.92 -17.12 11.12
N PHE A 105 -7.55 -17.47 12.37
CA PHE A 105 -8.36 -18.38 13.18
C PHE A 105 -9.64 -17.71 13.66
N GLN A 106 -9.56 -16.48 14.17
CA GLN A 106 -10.74 -15.72 14.57
C GLN A 106 -11.67 -15.46 13.39
N TYR A 107 -11.11 -15.06 12.25
CA TYR A 107 -11.88 -14.87 11.02
C TYR A 107 -12.60 -16.16 10.62
N TYR A 108 -11.88 -17.29 10.56
CA TYR A 108 -12.45 -18.59 10.22
C TYR A 108 -13.59 -19.01 11.16
N LEU A 109 -13.38 -18.91 12.48
CA LEU A 109 -14.39 -19.26 13.49
C LEU A 109 -15.66 -18.40 13.34
N GLN A 110 -15.51 -17.09 13.15
CA GLN A 110 -16.65 -16.19 12.88
C GLN A 110 -17.38 -16.55 11.58
N GLN A 111 -16.65 -16.99 10.54
CA GLN A 111 -17.28 -17.45 9.30
C GLN A 111 -18.08 -18.74 9.47
N LEU A 112 -17.62 -19.66 10.34
CA LEU A 112 -18.38 -20.87 10.66
C LEU A 112 -19.67 -20.52 11.41
N GLU A 113 -19.59 -19.67 12.43
CA GLU A 113 -20.76 -19.20 13.19
C GLU A 113 -21.81 -18.53 12.29
N ARG A 114 -21.37 -17.84 11.24
CA ARG A 114 -22.28 -17.23 10.25
C ARG A 114 -22.83 -18.23 9.23
N LYS A 115 -22.05 -19.23 8.81
CA LYS A 115 -22.43 -20.17 7.76
C LYS A 115 -23.29 -21.33 8.25
N GLU A 116 -23.22 -21.71 9.53
CA GLU A 116 -23.89 -22.92 10.02
C GLU A 116 -24.72 -22.69 11.28
N ARG A 117 -26.04 -22.57 11.09
CA ARG A 117 -27.00 -23.22 11.98
C ARG A 117 -27.03 -24.70 11.58
N TRP A 118 -26.03 -25.45 12.04
CA TRP A 118 -25.88 -26.89 11.78
C TRP A 118 -27.23 -27.61 12.00
N ASN A 119 -27.75 -28.32 10.99
CA ASN A 119 -29.10 -28.91 11.01
C ASN A 119 -29.15 -30.35 11.56
N GLY A 120 -28.04 -30.90 12.03
CA GLY A 120 -28.02 -32.21 12.68
C GLY A 120 -28.06 -33.42 11.76
N ALA A 121 -28.02 -33.25 10.43
CA ALA A 121 -27.96 -34.39 9.52
C ALA A 121 -26.51 -34.93 9.45
N VAL A 122 -26.18 -35.83 10.37
CA VAL A 122 -25.01 -36.70 10.28
C VAL A 122 -25.26 -37.68 9.13
N ASP A 123 -24.53 -37.53 8.02
CA ASP A 123 -24.38 -38.62 7.06
C ASP A 123 -23.64 -39.77 7.76
N HIS A 124 -24.36 -40.86 8.01
CA HIS A 124 -23.73 -42.10 8.43
C HIS A 124 -22.78 -42.56 7.32
N ILE A 125 -21.47 -42.53 7.59
CA ILE A 125 -20.50 -43.27 6.76
C ILE A 125 -20.78 -44.74 6.99
N MET A 126 -21.51 -45.36 6.07
CA MET A 126 -21.70 -46.81 6.01
C MET A 126 -20.37 -47.43 5.60
N LEU A 127 -19.68 -48.06 6.56
CA LEU A 127 -18.52 -48.94 6.32
C LEU A 127 -18.98 -50.32 5.88
#